data_AF-A0A7K8ELD2-F1
#
_entry.id   AF-A0A7K8ELD2-F1
#
_cell.length_a   1.000
_cell.length_b   1.000
_cell.length_c   1.000
_cell.angle_alpha   90.00
_cell.angle_beta   90.00
_cell.angle_gamma   90.00
#
_symmetry.space_group_name_H-M   'P 1'
#
loop_
_entity.id
_entity.type
_entity.pdbx_description
1 polymer ?
#
loop_
_entity_poly.entity_id
_entity_poly.type
_entity_poly.pdbx_seq_one_letter_code
_entity_poly.pdbx_strand_id
1 'polypeptide(L)'
;DSVAQGRGIKCSQCTKVLKRFKKLAGDDPDEAAVAAALQKGCRLLGRVMGKVCQQLVKKYQDQITEGLQNGDMPRDICSAMGFCQS
;
A
#
# COMPACT_ATOMS: atom_id res chain seq x y z
N ASP A 1 4.55 12.04 -23.80
CA ASP A 1 4.99 10.91 -22.93
C ASP A 1 4.84 11.11 -21.41
N SER A 2 4.08 12.08 -20.92
CA SER A 2 4.00 12.40 -19.48
C SER A 2 3.25 11.36 -18.61
N VAL A 3 2.52 10.42 -19.21
CA VAL A 3 1.69 9.42 -18.51
C VAL A 3 2.52 8.23 -18.02
N ALA A 4 3.60 7.88 -18.71
CA ALA A 4 4.47 6.76 -18.35
C ALA A 4 5.35 7.08 -17.12
N GLN A 5 5.91 8.29 -17.05
CA GLN A 5 6.72 8.74 -15.90
C GLN A 5 5.88 8.82 -14.61
N GLY A 6 4.64 9.29 -14.70
CA GLY A 6 3.72 9.38 -13.56
C GLY A 6 3.31 8.01 -13.01
N ARG A 7 3.16 6.98 -13.87
CA ARG A 7 2.86 5.61 -13.44
C ARG A 7 4.07 4.91 -12.83
N GLY A 8 5.27 5.11 -13.37
CA GLY A 8 6.50 4.57 -12.78
C GLY A 8 6.74 5.07 -11.35
N ILE A 9 6.49 6.37 -11.11
CA ILE A 9 6.57 6.97 -9.77
C ILE A 9 5.50 6.37 -8.84
N LYS A 10 4.24 6.24 -9.30
CA LYS A 10 3.15 5.61 -8.52
C LYS A 10 3.46 4.16 -8.15
N CYS A 11 4.01 3.38 -9.07
CA CYS A 11 4.42 1.99 -8.84
C CYS A 11 5.57 1.89 -7.82
N SER A 12 6.62 2.70 -7.97
CA SER A 12 7.75 2.75 -7.03
C SER A 12 7.30 3.13 -5.62
N GLN A 13 6.41 4.11 -5.50
CA GLN A 13 5.88 4.52 -4.21
C GLN A 13 5.00 3.45 -3.59
N CYS A 14 4.09 2.85 -4.36
CA CYS A 14 3.23 1.77 -3.88
C CYS A 14 4.05 0.57 -3.38
N THR A 15 5.01 0.10 -4.18
CA THR A 15 5.83 -1.07 -3.83
C THR A 15 6.71 -0.82 -2.61
N LYS A 16 7.28 0.39 -2.45
CA LYS A 16 8.02 0.76 -1.24
C LYS A 16 7.14 0.77 0.00
N VAL A 17 5.93 1.31 -0.12
CA VAL A 17 4.95 1.38 0.97
C VAL A 17 4.53 -0.02 1.40
N LEU A 18 4.18 -0.90 0.45
CA LEU A 18 3.86 -2.30 0.75
C LEU A 18 5.03 -3.08 1.35
N LYS A 19 6.26 -2.89 0.85
CA LYS A 19 7.46 -3.49 1.47
C LYS A 19 7.63 -3.05 2.92
N ARG A 20 7.36 -1.77 3.23
CA ARG A 20 7.39 -1.28 4.61
C ARG A 20 6.27 -1.89 5.45
N PHE A 21 5.07 -2.04 4.91
CA PHE A 21 3.98 -2.69 5.63
C PHE A 21 4.24 -4.15 5.88
N LYS A 22 4.70 -4.92 4.88
CA LYS A 22 5.14 -6.31 5.07
C LYS A 22 6.21 -6.42 6.16
N LYS A 23 7.21 -5.53 6.16
CA LYS A 23 8.25 -5.51 7.19
C LYS A 23 7.73 -5.15 8.59
N LEU A 24 6.71 -4.29 8.69
CA LEU A 24 6.11 -3.90 9.97
C LEU A 24 5.11 -4.93 10.49
N ALA A 25 4.44 -5.63 9.59
CA ALA A 25 3.33 -6.52 9.90
C ALA A 25 3.79 -7.99 10.07
N GLY A 26 4.94 -8.36 9.49
CA GLY A 26 5.52 -9.70 9.60
C GLY A 26 5.29 -10.56 8.35
N ASP A 27 5.70 -11.83 8.40
CA ASP A 27 5.54 -12.77 7.28
C ASP A 27 4.09 -13.14 7.02
N ASP A 28 3.23 -13.09 8.04
CA ASP A 28 1.82 -13.44 7.94
C ASP A 28 0.97 -12.51 8.83
N PRO A 29 0.70 -11.28 8.37
CA PRO A 29 0.05 -10.27 9.20
C PRO A 29 -1.47 -10.46 9.23
N ASP A 30 -2.04 -10.32 10.43
CA ASP A 30 -3.49 -10.20 10.58
C ASP A 30 -4.00 -8.83 10.09
N GLU A 31 -5.29 -8.75 9.83
CA GLU A 31 -5.93 -7.53 9.32
C GLU A 31 -5.69 -6.32 10.25
N ALA A 32 -5.65 -6.57 11.57
CA ALA A 32 -5.40 -5.55 12.57
C ALA A 32 -3.97 -4.97 12.49
N ALA A 33 -2.96 -5.80 12.28
CA ALA A 33 -1.57 -5.39 12.13
C ALA A 33 -1.37 -4.57 10.85
N VAL A 34 -1.98 -5.02 9.74
CA VAL A 34 -1.95 -4.29 8.46
C VAL A 34 -2.61 -2.92 8.62
N ALA A 35 -3.80 -2.87 9.22
CA ALA A 35 -4.53 -1.63 9.48
C ALA A 35 -3.74 -0.66 10.39
N ALA A 36 -3.11 -1.17 11.45
CA ALA A 36 -2.29 -0.38 12.35
C ALA A 36 -1.06 0.21 11.64
N ALA A 37 -0.37 -0.58 10.80
CA ALA A 37 0.78 -0.13 10.03
C ALA A 37 0.37 0.96 9.01
N LEU A 38 -0.73 0.74 8.29
CA LEU A 38 -1.32 1.69 7.35
C LEU A 38 -1.72 3.00 8.03
N GLN A 39 -2.42 2.94 9.17
CA GLN A 39 -2.80 4.12 9.95
C GLN A 39 -1.59 4.91 10.44
N LYS A 40 -0.55 4.22 10.93
CA LYS A 40 0.69 4.85 11.39
C LYS A 40 1.37 5.60 10.25
N GLY A 41 1.39 5.02 9.05
CA GLY A 41 1.85 5.69 7.84
C GLY A 41 1.04 6.96 7.52
N CYS A 42 -0.29 6.89 7.57
CA CYS A 42 -1.13 8.04 7.28
C CYS A 42 -0.98 9.21 8.27
N ARG A 43 -0.74 8.92 9.56
CA ARG A 43 -0.52 9.96 10.58
C ARG A 43 0.74 10.78 10.31
N LEU A 44 1.75 10.20 9.65
CA LEU A 44 3.01 10.88 9.32
C LEU A 44 2.86 11.92 8.19
N LEU A 45 1.78 11.84 7.40
CA LEU A 45 1.57 12.73 6.25
C LEU A 45 0.90 14.07 6.64
N GLY A 46 0.65 14.32 7.93
CA GLY A 46 -0.02 15.53 8.40
C GLY A 46 -1.55 15.50 8.18
N ARG A 47 -2.25 16.57 8.57
CA ARG A 47 -3.72 16.54 8.75
C ARG A 47 -4.51 16.34 7.45
N VAL A 48 -4.11 16.99 6.36
CA VAL A 48 -4.85 16.96 5.08
C VAL A 48 -4.54 15.68 4.32
N MET A 49 -3.26 15.38 4.08
CA MET A 49 -2.85 14.17 3.38
C MET A 49 -3.12 12.91 4.20
N GLY A 50 -3.11 12.99 5.53
CA GLY A 50 -3.49 11.89 6.42
C GLY A 50 -4.95 11.46 6.25
N LYS A 51 -5.90 12.39 6.04
CA LYS A 51 -7.30 12.06 5.74
C LYS A 51 -7.44 11.34 4.40
N VAL A 52 -6.78 11.83 3.36
CA VAL A 52 -6.78 11.20 2.04
C VAL A 52 -6.15 9.80 2.12
N CYS A 53 -5.02 9.68 2.82
CA CYS A 53 -4.37 8.41 3.06
C CYS A 53 -5.29 7.43 3.78
N GLN A 54 -6.00 7.85 4.85
CA GLN A 54 -6.94 6.98 5.56
C GLN A 54 -8.07 6.47 4.67
N GLN A 55 -8.57 7.28 3.75
CA GLN A 55 -9.58 6.85 2.78
C GLN A 55 -9.01 5.82 1.80
N LEU A 56 -7.78 6.01 1.32
CA LEU A 56 -7.10 5.05 0.45
C LEU A 56 -6.82 3.74 1.20
N VAL A 57 -6.33 3.83 2.43
CA VAL A 57 -6.11 2.68 3.32
C VAL A 57 -7.41 1.92 3.50
N LYS A 58 -8.51 2.57 3.85
CA LYS A 58 -9.80 1.91 4.04
C LYS A 58 -10.33 1.24 2.76
N LYS A 59 -9.99 1.77 1.59
CA LYS A 59 -10.38 1.21 0.29
C LYS A 59 -9.53 0.00 -0.10
N TYR A 60 -8.24 0.02 0.22
CA TYR A 60 -7.28 -0.98 -0.25
C TYR A 60 -6.80 -1.94 0.84
N GLN A 61 -7.19 -1.74 2.10
CA GLN A 61 -6.80 -2.57 3.25
C GLN A 61 -7.06 -4.04 2.97
N ASP A 62 -8.25 -4.38 2.50
CA ASP A 62 -8.66 -5.77 2.27
C ASP A 62 -7.77 -6.41 1.20
N GLN A 63 -7.59 -5.74 0.06
CA GLN A 63 -6.72 -6.22 -1.03
C GLN A 63 -5.25 -6.33 -0.60
N ILE A 64 -4.76 -5.40 0.23
CA ILE A 64 -3.39 -5.43 0.75
C ILE A 64 -3.24 -6.58 1.76
N THR A 65 -4.23 -6.82 2.61
CA THR A 65 -4.21 -7.86 3.62
C THR A 65 -4.25 -9.24 2.96
N GLU A 66 -5.19 -9.43 2.03
CA GLU A 66 -5.32 -10.64 1.23
C GLU A 66 -4.03 -10.93 0.45
N GLY A 67 -3.47 -9.93 -0.23
CA GLY A 67 -2.22 -10.11 -0.96
C GLY A 67 -1.03 -10.42 -0.04
N LEU A 68 -0.96 -9.82 1.16
CA LEU A 68 0.09 -10.14 2.12
C LEU A 68 -0.05 -11.56 2.69
N GLN A 69 -1.27 -12.00 3.01
CA GLN A 69 -1.57 -13.35 3.51
C GLN A 69 -1.35 -14.43 2.44
N ASN A 70 -1.66 -14.11 1.18
CA ASN A 70 -1.38 -15.00 0.04
C ASN A 70 0.11 -15.06 -0.33
N GLY A 71 0.95 -14.25 0.32
CA GLY A 71 2.39 -14.20 0.04
C GLY A 71 2.75 -13.45 -1.25
N ASP A 72 1.82 -12.67 -1.81
CA ASP A 72 2.02 -11.95 -3.06
C ASP A 72 3.20 -10.98 -3.00
N MET A 73 3.83 -10.75 -4.15
CA MET A 73 4.87 -9.75 -4.24
C MET A 73 4.25 -8.34 -4.16
N PRO A 74 4.93 -7.38 -3.52
CA PRO A 74 4.47 -5.98 -3.47
C PRO A 74 4.14 -5.36 -4.83
N ARG A 75 4.79 -5.82 -5.91
CA ARG A 75 4.49 -5.35 -7.26
C ARG A 75 3.11 -5.83 -7.75
N ASP A 76 2.75 -7.06 -7.46
CA ASP A 76 1.51 -7.68 -7.93
C ASP A 76 0.30 -7.04 -7.25
N ILE A 77 0.38 -6.85 -5.93
CA ILE A 77 -0.62 -6.11 -5.15
C ILE A 77 -0.76 -4.68 -5.71
N CYS A 78 0.35 -4.00 -6.02
CA CYS A 78 0.32 -2.67 -6.63
C CYS A 78 -0.24 -2.64 -8.06
N SER A 79 -0.04 -3.71 -8.85
CA SER A 79 -0.67 -3.86 -10.16
C SER A 79 -2.17 -4.10 -10.04
N ALA A 80 -2.62 -4.92 -9.08
CA ALA A 80 -4.03 -5.15 -8.79
C ALA A 80 -4.76 -3.87 -8.36
N MET A 81 -4.07 -2.95 -7.67
CA MET A 81 -4.58 -1.63 -7.32
C MET A 81 -4.44 -0.58 -8.45
N GLY A 82 -3.87 -0.94 -9.61
CA GLY A 82 -3.68 -0.05 -10.76
C GLY A 82 -2.55 0.97 -10.60
N PHE A 83 -1.66 0.82 -9.61
CA PHE A 83 -0.50 1.69 -9.42
C PHE A 83 0.70 1.26 -10.25
N CYS A 84 0.82 -0.03 -10.57
CA CYS A 84 1.81 -0.58 -11.49
C CYS A 84 1.11 -1.04 -12.78
N GLN A 85 1.83 -0.97 -13.90
CA GLN A 85 1.45 -1.74 -15.09
C GLN A 85 1.95 -3.17 -14.91
N SER A 86 1.07 -4.10 -15.24
CA SER A 86 1.35 -5.53 -15.37
C SER A 86 2.59 -5.74 -16.24
#